data_AF-A0AAD5BSG8-F1
#
_entry.id   AF-A0AAD5BSG8-F1
#
_cell.length_a   1.000
_cell.length_b   1.000
_cell.length_c   1.000
_cell.angle_alpha   90.00
_cell.angle_beta   90.00
_cell.angle_gamma   90.00
#
_symmetry.space_group_name_H-M   'P 1'
#
loop_
_entity.id
_entity.type
_entity.pdbx_description
1 polymer ?
#
loop_
_entity_poly.entity_id
_entity_poly.type
_entity_poly.pdbx_seq_one_letter_code
_entity_poly.pdbx_strand_id
1 'polypeptide(L)'
;MEVIWKLLISVTLLLPMFTFSSQEIIFPAIFNFGDSNSDTGALVAMFGQSAALPPNGETFFGSPAGRVCDGRLIIDFIGTCLS
;
A
#
# COMPACT_ATOMS: atom_id res chain seq x y z
N MET A 1 47.29 -29.72 -1.94
CA MET A 1 45.97 -30.36 -1.75
C MET A 1 45.20 -29.70 -0.62
N GLU A 2 45.75 -29.66 0.60
CA GLU A 2 45.11 -29.03 1.79
C GLU A 2 44.68 -27.56 1.61
N VAL A 3 45.53 -26.73 1.00
CA VAL A 3 45.23 -25.30 0.78
C VAL A 3 44.08 -25.10 -0.20
N ILE A 4 43.98 -25.97 -1.21
CA ILE A 4 42.95 -25.90 -2.26
C ILE A 4 41.57 -26.18 -1.64
N TRP A 5 41.46 -27.19 -0.78
CA TRP A 5 40.20 -27.52 -0.12
C TRP A 5 39.75 -26.47 0.88
N LYS A 6 40.67 -25.88 1.64
CA LYS A 6 40.37 -24.77 2.56
C LYS A 6 39.87 -23.53 1.81
N LEU A 7 40.49 -23.22 0.67
CA LEU A 7 40.04 -22.13 -0.19
C LEU A 7 38.65 -22.42 -0.76
N LEU A 8 38.39 -23.65 -1.23
CA LEU A 8 37.10 -24.03 -1.78
C LEU A 8 35.98 -23.94 -0.73
N ILE A 9 36.22 -24.41 0.49
CA ILE A 9 35.28 -24.32 1.63
C ILE A 9 35.05 -22.87 2.05
N SER A 10 36.12 -22.05 2.09
CA SER A 10 36.00 -20.63 2.39
C SER A 10 35.17 -19.88 1.35
N VAL A 11 35.35 -20.19 0.07
CA VAL A 11 34.57 -19.59 -1.02
C VAL A 11 33.11 -20.03 -0.92
N THR A 12 32.82 -21.31 -0.71
CA THR A 12 31.44 -21.81 -0.60
C THR A 12 30.69 -21.27 0.61
N LEU A 13 31.36 -21.07 1.75
CA LEU A 13 30.77 -20.47 2.95
C LEU A 13 30.48 -18.96 2.81
N LEU A 14 31.14 -18.27 1.88
CA LEU A 14 30.95 -16.83 1.62
C LEU A 14 29.89 -16.55 0.53
N LEU A 15 29.50 -17.56 -0.27
CA LEU A 15 28.51 -17.43 -1.34
C LEU A 15 27.04 -17.17 -0.90
N PRO A 16 26.53 -17.61 0.28
CA PRO A 16 25.10 -17.49 0.58
C PRO A 16 24.67 -16.09 1.07
N MET A 17 25.58 -15.12 1.21
CA MET A 17 25.22 -13.75 1.61
C MET A 17 24.60 -12.91 0.49
N PHE A 18 24.71 -13.32 -0.79
CA PHE A 18 24.38 -12.45 -1.93
C PHE A 18 23.01 -12.72 -2.60
N THR A 19 22.21 -13.68 -2.13
CA THR A 19 21.02 -14.12 -2.91
C THR A 19 19.66 -13.96 -2.24
N PHE A 20 19.55 -13.32 -1.08
CA PHE A 20 18.24 -12.86 -0.59
C PHE A 20 17.96 -11.44 -1.09
N SER A 21 17.63 -11.32 -2.38
CA SER A 21 16.86 -10.18 -2.84
C SER A 21 15.40 -10.47 -2.53
N SER A 22 14.77 -9.72 -1.63
CA SER A 22 13.31 -9.78 -1.49
C SER A 22 12.72 -9.25 -2.79
N GLN A 23 12.05 -10.11 -3.57
CA GLN A 23 11.22 -9.62 -4.65
C GLN A 23 10.18 -8.67 -4.07
N GLU A 24 10.21 -7.41 -4.51
CA GLU A 24 9.18 -6.44 -4.17
C GLU A 24 7.88 -6.92 -4.82
N ILE A 25 6.91 -7.33 -3.99
CA ILE A 25 5.60 -7.74 -4.47
C ILE A 25 4.82 -6.45 -4.73
N ILE A 26 4.78 -6.05 -6.00
CA ILE A 26 4.03 -4.87 -6.44
C ILE A 26 2.60 -5.28 -6.74
N PHE A 27 1.64 -4.69 -6.03
CA PHE A 27 0.23 -4.84 -6.36
C PHE A 27 -0.18 -3.70 -7.30
N PRO A 28 -0.41 -3.95 -8.60
CA PRO A 28 -0.66 -2.89 -9.57
C PRO A 28 -2.01 -2.17 -9.36
N ALA A 29 -2.94 -2.80 -8.63
CA ALA A 29 -4.25 -2.23 -8.33
C ALA A 29 -4.89 -2.90 -7.10
N ILE A 30 -5.81 -2.19 -6.46
CA ILE A 30 -6.68 -2.69 -5.39
C ILE A 30 -8.13 -2.48 -5.82
N PHE A 31 -8.91 -3.56 -5.81
CA PHE A 31 -10.35 -3.51 -6.04
C PHE A 31 -11.07 -3.61 -4.70
N ASN A 32 -11.68 -2.51 -4.29
CA ASN A 32 -12.45 -2.42 -3.05
C ASN A 32 -13.95 -2.57 -3.34
N PHE A 33 -14.63 -3.40 -2.54
CA PHE A 33 -16.09 -3.52 -2.50
C PHE A 33 -16.55 -3.28 -1.07
N GLY A 34 -17.58 -2.46 -0.89
CA GLY A 34 -18.07 -2.16 0.44
C GLY A 34 -19.12 -1.07 0.45
N ASP A 35 -19.18 -0.37 1.58
CA ASP A 35 -20.08 0.74 1.86
C ASP A 35 -19.29 2.04 2.07
N SER A 36 -19.94 3.03 2.70
CA SER A 36 -19.38 4.34 3.01
C SER A 36 -18.04 4.32 3.74
N ASN A 37 -17.73 3.27 4.51
CA ASN A 37 -16.46 3.16 5.25
C ASN A 37 -15.25 2.89 4.36
N SER A 38 -15.48 2.61 3.08
CA SER A 38 -14.44 2.28 2.10
C SER A 38 -14.58 3.10 0.82
N ASP A 39 -15.69 3.83 0.68
CA ASP A 39 -16.01 4.60 -0.51
C ASP A 39 -15.18 5.89 -0.61
N THR A 40 -14.31 5.95 -1.62
CA THR A 40 -13.46 7.10 -1.90
C THR A 40 -14.07 8.13 -2.85
N GLY A 41 -15.33 7.97 -3.27
CA GLY A 41 -16.00 8.92 -4.16
C GLY A 41 -17.11 8.38 -5.05
N ALA A 42 -17.43 7.08 -5.00
CA ALA A 42 -18.49 6.46 -5.80
C ALA A 42 -19.88 7.05 -5.49
N LEU A 43 -20.19 7.29 -4.21
CA LEU A 43 -21.44 7.94 -3.79
C LEU A 43 -21.57 9.34 -4.42
N VAL A 44 -20.50 10.14 -4.35
CA VAL A 44 -20.50 11.49 -4.94
C VAL A 44 -20.51 11.45 -6.47
N ALA A 45 -19.87 10.46 -7.10
CA ALA A 45 -19.94 10.28 -8.54
C ALA A 45 -21.36 9.99 -9.02
N MET A 46 -22.18 9.30 -8.22
CA MET A 46 -23.57 8.99 -8.55
C MET A 46 -24.56 10.12 -8.20
N PHE A 47 -24.41 10.74 -7.03
CA PHE A 47 -25.42 11.65 -6.47
C PHE A 47 -24.96 13.11 -6.34
N GLY A 48 -23.75 13.42 -6.80
CA GLY A 48 -23.15 14.75 -6.75
C GLY A 48 -22.52 15.10 -5.39
N GLN A 49 -21.84 16.24 -5.35
CA GLN A 49 -21.06 16.69 -4.17
C GLN A 49 -21.92 16.88 -2.91
N SER A 50 -23.23 17.11 -3.07
CA SER A 50 -24.18 17.18 -1.97
C SER A 50 -24.32 15.88 -1.17
N ALA A 51 -23.81 14.75 -1.68
CA ALA A 51 -23.79 13.49 -0.95
C ALA A 51 -22.64 13.36 0.06
N ALA A 52 -21.63 14.24 0.02
CA ALA A 52 -20.53 14.30 0.97
C ALA A 52 -20.28 15.75 1.40
N LEU A 53 -21.24 16.32 2.13
CA LEU A 53 -21.15 17.69 2.64
C LEU A 53 -20.11 17.83 3.77
N PRO A 54 -19.68 19.07 4.07
CA PRO A 54 -18.97 19.38 5.30
C PRO A 54 -19.61 18.72 6.53
N PRO A 55 -18.81 18.18 7.46
CA PRO A 55 -17.36 18.38 7.57
C PRO A 55 -16.51 17.41 6.71
N ASN A 56 -17.08 16.51 5.91
CA ASN A 56 -16.36 15.35 5.37
C ASN A 56 -15.12 15.66 4.49
N GLY A 57 -13.94 15.74 5.11
CA GLY A 57 -12.65 15.94 4.46
C GLY A 57 -11.97 17.24 4.89
N GLU A 58 -12.62 18.05 5.72
CA GLU A 58 -12.06 19.29 6.26
C GLU A 58 -10.84 19.06 7.15
N THR A 59 -10.83 18.00 7.97
CA THR A 59 -9.72 17.72 8.89
C THR A 59 -8.44 17.28 8.17
N PHE A 60 -8.52 16.51 7.08
CA PHE A 60 -7.33 16.01 6.36
C PHE A 60 -7.10 16.67 4.99
N PHE A 61 -8.15 16.81 4.18
CA PHE A 61 -8.06 17.35 2.82
C PHE A 61 -8.33 18.85 2.74
N GLY A 62 -8.87 19.46 3.80
CA GLY A 62 -9.22 20.89 3.87
C GLY A 62 -10.49 21.28 3.12
N SER A 63 -11.23 20.30 2.58
CA SER A 63 -12.51 20.51 1.89
C SER A 63 -13.26 19.19 1.71
N PRO A 64 -14.57 19.21 1.37
CA PRO A 64 -15.33 18.02 1.00
C PRO A 64 -14.61 17.11 -0.01
N ALA A 65 -14.14 15.95 0.46
CA ALA A 65 -13.29 15.05 -0.34
C ALA A 65 -14.06 13.94 -1.09
N GLY A 66 -15.40 14.02 -1.10
CA GLY A 66 -16.25 13.01 -1.72
C GLY A 66 -16.43 11.72 -0.91
N ARG A 67 -16.09 11.76 0.37
CA ARG A 67 -16.07 10.62 1.29
C ARG A 67 -17.05 10.87 2.43
N VAL A 68 -17.54 9.83 3.10
CA VAL A 68 -18.41 10.00 4.29
C VAL A 68 -17.56 9.92 5.57
N CYS A 69 -16.44 10.62 5.57
CA CYS A 69 -15.56 10.76 6.74
C CYS A 69 -14.76 12.06 6.64
N ASP A 70 -14.25 12.53 7.78
CA ASP A 70 -13.48 13.77 7.84
C ASP A 70 -11.97 13.60 7.51
N GLY A 71 -11.57 12.43 7.01
CA GLY A 71 -10.17 12.09 6.83
C GLY A 71 -9.91 10.96 5.84
N ARG A 72 -8.85 10.21 6.11
CA ARG A 72 -8.51 9.00 5.35
C ARG A 72 -9.36 7.82 5.82
N LEU A 73 -9.76 7.00 4.88
CA LEU A 73 -10.42 5.71 5.10
C LEU A 73 -9.36 4.64 5.30
N ILE A 74 -9.75 3.49 5.87
CA ILE A 74 -8.82 2.37 6.10
C ILE A 74 -8.14 1.91 4.79
N ILE A 75 -8.85 2.01 3.67
CA ILE A 75 -8.34 1.63 2.35
C ILE A 75 -7.17 2.49 1.86
N ASP A 76 -7.07 3.76 2.29
CA ASP A 76 -5.92 4.61 1.92
C ASP A 76 -4.63 4.10 2.57
N PHE A 77 -4.73 3.60 3.81
CA PHE A 77 -3.59 3.04 4.53
C PHE A 77 -3.18 1.69 3.94
N ILE A 78 -4.16 0.82 3.62
CA ILE A 78 -3.89 -0.46 2.94
C ILE A 78 -3.22 -0.21 1.59
N GLY A 79 -3.74 0.74 0.80
CA GLY A 79 -3.14 1.14 -0.46
C GLY A 79 -1.68 1.56 -0.31
N THR A 80 -1.39 2.44 0.65
CA THR A 80 -0.03 2.91 0.92
C THR A 80 0.91 1.77 1.37
N CYS A 81 0.41 0.77 2.09
CA CYS A 81 1.22 -0.37 2.54
C CYS A 81 1.51 -1.41 1.46
N LEU A 82 0.73 -1.43 0.37
CA LEU A 82 0.83 -2.41 -0.72
C LEU A 82 1.37 -1.82 -2.03
N SER A 83 1.58 -0.49 -2.06
CA SER A 83 2.13 0.27 -3.19
C SER A 83 3.64 0.42 -3.10
#